data_AF-A0AA39LUF5-F1
#
_entry.id   AF-A0AA39LUF5-F1
#
_cell.length_a   1.000
_cell.length_b   1.000
_cell.length_c   1.000
_cell.angle_alpha   90.00
_cell.angle_beta   90.00
_cell.angle_gamma   90.00
#
_symmetry.space_group_name_H-M   'P 1'
#
loop_
_entity.id
_entity.type
_entity.pdbx_description
1 polymer ?
#
loop_
_entity_poly.entity_id
_entity_poly.type
_entity_poly.pdbx_seq_one_letter_code
_entity_poly.pdbx_strand_id
1 'polypeptide(L)'
;MKSVLVVTLLLGLLGLSTAMRQQSYAVKGKLLCGTAPAGNVRVKLWEEDSGPDPDDILDQGYTKSDGTFELKGDTMETTDIDPVFKVYHDCDDGIKPGSRKVKFHLPKSYITSGKVPKKTFDIGVLNLETIFHSEERELIVSKKRRHIFEDWALVAYYF
;
A
#
# COMPACT_ATOMS: atom_id res chain seq x y z
N MET A 1 50.15 -1.34 -11.70
CA MET A 1 49.03 -1.54 -12.66
C MET A 1 47.93 -2.46 -12.12
N LYS A 2 48.23 -3.69 -11.69
CA LYS A 2 47.22 -4.62 -11.11
C LYS A 2 46.49 -4.03 -9.90
N SER A 3 47.22 -3.41 -8.97
CA SER A 3 46.64 -2.80 -7.76
C SER A 3 45.78 -1.57 -8.06
N VAL A 4 46.11 -0.80 -9.09
CA VAL A 4 45.30 0.35 -9.53
C VAL A 4 43.98 -0.13 -10.14
N LEU A 5 44.04 -1.20 -10.94
CA LEU A 5 42.86 -1.80 -11.56
C LEU A 5 41.89 -2.40 -10.53
N VAL A 6 42.44 -3.03 -9.48
CA VAL A 6 41.67 -3.56 -8.33
C VAL A 6 41.02 -2.44 -7.53
N VAL A 7 41.74 -1.33 -7.28
CA VAL A 7 41.19 -0.16 -6.58
C VAL A 7 40.09 0.53 -7.39
N THR A 8 40.25 0.67 -8.71
CA THR A 8 39.19 1.23 -9.58
C THR A 8 37.96 0.31 -9.67
N LEU A 9 38.15 -1.01 -9.66
CA LEU A 9 37.05 -1.98 -9.66
C LEU A 9 36.28 -1.95 -8.32
N LEU A 10 36.99 -1.89 -7.19
CA LEU A 10 36.38 -1.79 -5.85
C LEU A 10 35.63 -0.46 -5.66
N LEU A 11 36.19 0.67 -6.13
CA LEU A 11 35.50 1.97 -6.11
C LEU A 11 34.26 1.97 -7.02
N GLY A 12 34.32 1.31 -8.18
CA GLY A 12 33.16 1.13 -9.06
C GLY A 12 32.05 0.29 -8.42
N LEU A 13 32.41 -0.81 -7.74
CA LEU A 13 31.46 -1.67 -7.02
C LEU A 13 30.84 -1.01 -5.79
N LEU A 14 31.57 -0.13 -5.10
CA LEU A 14 31.03 0.68 -4.00
C LEU A 14 30.00 1.70 -4.49
N GLY A 15 30.16 2.25 -5.69
CA GLY A 15 29.20 3.20 -6.29
C GLY A 15 27.84 2.59 -6.66
N LEU A 16 27.75 1.27 -6.82
CA LEU A 16 26.50 0.54 -7.10
C LEU A 16 25.67 0.23 -5.84
N SER A 17 26.20 0.50 -4.64
CA SER A 17 25.62 0.02 -3.38
C SER A 17 24.56 0.94 -2.74
N THR A 18 24.21 2.08 -3.37
CA THR A 18 23.24 3.04 -2.82
C THR A 18 21.86 3.02 -3.48
N ALA A 19 21.50 1.96 -4.21
CA ALA A 19 20.25 1.93 -4.97
C ALA A 19 19.01 1.74 -4.08
N MET A 20 19.07 0.89 -3.05
CA MET A 20 17.90 0.58 -2.21
C MET A 20 17.87 1.42 -0.94
N ARG A 21 16.70 2.01 -0.67
CA ARG A 21 16.44 2.87 0.48
C ARG A 21 15.28 2.32 1.28
N GLN A 22 15.54 2.08 2.56
CA GLN A 22 14.47 1.75 3.49
C GLN A 22 13.65 3.02 3.75
N GLN A 23 12.36 2.94 3.47
CA GLN A 23 11.40 4.02 3.66
C GLN A 23 10.21 3.53 4.46
N SER A 24 9.57 4.44 5.18
CA SER A 24 8.44 4.13 6.04
C SER A 24 7.41 5.25 6.02
N TYR A 25 6.17 4.86 6.30
CA TYR A 25 5.02 5.76 6.34
C TYR A 25 4.09 5.39 7.49
N ALA A 26 3.45 6.39 8.09
CA ALA A 26 2.38 6.21 9.06
C ALA A 26 1.21 7.15 8.74
N VAL A 27 -0.01 6.63 8.85
CA VAL A 27 -1.25 7.37 8.66
C VAL A 27 -2.22 7.08 9.80
N LYS A 28 -2.93 8.11 10.25
CA LYS A 28 -4.02 7.99 11.23
C LYS A 28 -5.20 8.84 10.83
N GLY A 29 -6.36 8.55 11.43
CA GLY A 29 -7.56 9.36 11.25
C GLY A 29 -8.78 8.74 11.93
N LYS A 30 -9.95 9.23 11.54
CA LYS A 30 -11.25 8.75 12.02
C LYS A 30 -12.25 8.64 10.89
N LEU A 31 -12.98 7.53 10.83
CA LEU A 31 -14.04 7.30 9.87
C LEU A 31 -15.41 7.43 10.54
N LEU A 32 -16.34 8.08 9.84
CA LEU A 32 -17.75 8.20 10.20
C LEU A 32 -18.63 7.56 9.13
N CYS A 33 -19.82 7.14 9.54
CA CYS A 33 -20.93 6.81 8.64
C CYS A 33 -22.14 7.60 9.13
N GLY A 34 -22.40 8.73 8.46
CA GLY A 34 -23.33 9.72 8.97
C GLY A 34 -22.80 10.39 10.22
N THR A 35 -23.65 10.45 11.24
CA THR A 35 -23.29 11.04 12.54
C THR A 35 -22.60 10.05 13.47
N ALA A 36 -22.56 8.76 13.12
CA ALA A 36 -22.00 7.71 13.95
C ALA A 36 -20.54 7.39 13.57
N PRO A 37 -19.69 7.00 14.54
CA PRO A 37 -18.39 6.45 14.22
C PRO A 37 -18.48 5.15 13.41
N ALA A 38 -17.69 5.03 12.35
CA ALA A 38 -17.63 3.83 11.54
C ALA A 38 -16.61 2.84 12.11
N GLY A 39 -17.04 2.02 13.07
CA GLY A 39 -16.21 0.99 13.69
C GLY A 39 -16.15 -0.30 12.88
N ASN A 40 -15.07 -1.07 13.07
CA ASN A 40 -14.82 -2.34 12.39
C ASN A 40 -14.78 -2.23 10.85
N VAL A 41 -14.38 -1.07 10.33
CA VAL A 41 -14.17 -0.84 8.89
C VAL A 41 -12.76 -1.29 8.52
N ARG A 42 -12.63 -2.12 7.49
CA ARG A 42 -11.33 -2.61 7.03
C ARG A 42 -10.56 -1.50 6.35
N VAL A 43 -9.32 -1.30 6.79
CA VAL A 43 -8.42 -0.28 6.27
C VAL A 43 -7.07 -0.87 5.92
N LYS A 44 -6.42 -0.33 4.89
CA LYS A 44 -5.09 -0.78 4.45
C LYS A 44 -4.22 0.39 4.05
N LEU A 45 -2.95 0.28 4.37
CA LEU A 45 -1.89 1.14 3.85
C LEU A 45 -1.12 0.32 2.81
N TRP A 46 -1.11 0.83 1.59
CA TRP A 46 -0.43 0.22 0.44
C TRP A 46 0.70 1.11 -0.04
N GLU A 47 1.65 0.46 -0.67
CA GLU A 47 2.57 1.00 -1.63
C GLU A 47 1.98 0.60 -3.01
N GLU A 48 1.63 1.58 -3.84
CA GLU A 48 1.21 1.34 -5.23
C GLU A 48 2.20 2.08 -6.14
N ASP A 49 3.35 1.46 -6.44
CA ASP A 49 4.34 2.05 -7.35
C ASP A 49 3.86 2.08 -8.81
N SER A 50 4.41 3.01 -9.60
CA SER A 50 4.36 2.99 -11.07
C SER A 50 5.65 2.41 -11.69
N GLY A 51 6.59 1.95 -10.86
CA GLY A 51 7.90 1.40 -11.23
C GLY A 51 7.92 -0.14 -11.39
N PRO A 52 9.10 -0.77 -11.30
CA PRO A 52 9.30 -2.18 -11.64
C PRO A 52 8.94 -3.18 -10.54
N ASP A 53 8.76 -2.73 -9.30
CA ASP A 53 8.39 -3.55 -8.14
C ASP A 53 6.86 -3.74 -8.02
N PRO A 54 6.40 -4.85 -7.42
CA PRO A 54 4.98 -5.14 -7.28
C PRO A 54 4.35 -4.40 -6.10
N ASP A 55 3.12 -3.89 -6.27
CA ASP A 55 2.32 -3.27 -5.20
C ASP A 55 2.31 -4.09 -3.90
N ASP A 56 2.74 -3.48 -2.80
CA ASP A 56 2.88 -4.13 -1.51
C ASP A 56 1.91 -3.58 -0.44
N ILE A 57 1.44 -4.49 0.43
CA ILE A 57 0.70 -4.09 1.65
C ILE A 57 1.72 -3.74 2.73
N LEU A 58 1.76 -2.46 3.12
CA LEU A 58 2.60 -2.00 4.23
C LEU A 58 1.98 -2.34 5.58
N ASP A 59 0.66 -2.14 5.73
CA ASP A 59 -0.08 -2.47 6.95
C ASP A 59 -1.58 -2.62 6.67
N GLN A 60 -2.28 -3.35 7.53
CA GLN A 60 -3.72 -3.50 7.45
C GLN A 60 -4.36 -3.69 8.83
N GLY A 61 -5.59 -3.19 8.97
CA GLY A 61 -6.33 -3.30 10.22
C GLY A 61 -7.79 -2.98 10.06
N TYR A 62 -8.42 -2.73 11.20
CA TYR A 62 -9.81 -2.30 11.30
C TYR A 62 -9.90 -1.06 12.17
N THR A 63 -10.83 -0.16 11.84
CA THR A 63 -11.15 0.95 12.72
C THR A 63 -11.67 0.44 14.07
N LYS A 64 -11.31 1.15 15.14
CA LYS A 64 -11.83 0.91 16.49
C LYS A 64 -13.32 1.26 16.58
N SER A 65 -13.98 0.92 17.68
CA SER A 65 -15.40 1.23 17.91
C SER A 65 -15.73 2.72 17.84
N ASP A 66 -14.76 3.60 18.12
CA ASP A 66 -14.88 5.05 18.00
C ASP A 66 -14.54 5.59 16.60
N GLY A 67 -14.37 4.71 15.61
CA GLY A 67 -14.05 5.02 14.23
C GLY A 67 -12.58 5.36 13.96
N THR A 68 -11.72 5.38 14.99
CA THR A 68 -10.31 5.75 14.82
C THR A 68 -9.47 4.61 14.26
N PHE A 69 -8.42 4.96 13.53
CA PHE A 69 -7.41 4.01 13.05
C PHE A 69 -6.02 4.65 13.06
N GLU A 70 -5.01 3.79 13.08
CA GLU A 70 -3.61 4.15 12.85
C GLU A 70 -2.95 2.96 12.17
N LEU A 71 -2.27 3.21 11.05
CA LEU A 71 -1.54 2.21 10.27
C LEU A 71 -0.12 2.71 10.04
N LYS A 72 0.85 1.80 10.05
CA LYS A 72 2.25 2.12 9.76
C LYS A 72 3.00 0.92 9.20
N GLY A 73 3.87 1.18 8.25
CA GLY A 73 4.73 0.15 7.67
C GLY A 73 5.94 0.74 6.97
N ASP A 74 6.78 -0.16 6.47
CA ASP A 74 8.01 0.15 5.78
C ASP A 74 8.24 -0.81 4.62
N THR A 75 8.93 -0.34 3.59
CA THR A 75 9.43 -1.15 2.49
C THR A 75 10.80 -0.63 2.05
N MET A 76 11.50 -1.43 1.25
CA MET A 76 12.82 -1.12 0.70
C MET A 76 12.69 -0.85 -0.78
N GLU A 77 12.71 0.43 -1.18
CA GLU A 77 12.55 0.83 -2.58
C GLU A 77 13.74 1.59 -3.14
N THR A 78 13.85 1.58 -4.47
CA THR A 78 14.86 2.38 -5.18
C THR A 78 14.41 3.83 -5.41
N THR A 79 13.11 4.04 -5.54
CA THR A 79 12.41 5.32 -5.72
C THR A 79 11.68 5.71 -4.42
N ASP A 80 11.09 6.90 -4.37
CA ASP A 80 10.24 7.28 -3.24
C ASP A 80 8.91 6.51 -3.31
N ILE A 81 8.55 5.81 -2.22
CA ILE A 81 7.30 5.02 -2.13
C ILE A 81 6.06 5.84 -2.51
N ASP A 82 5.03 5.15 -2.99
CA ASP A 82 3.73 5.74 -3.35
C ASP A 82 2.63 5.30 -2.35
N PRO A 83 2.53 5.97 -1.18
CA PRO A 83 1.62 5.55 -0.12
C PRO A 83 0.15 5.78 -0.48
N VAL A 84 -0.65 4.73 -0.45
CA VAL A 84 -2.09 4.76 -0.72
C VAL A 84 -2.87 4.19 0.47
N PHE A 85 -3.75 5.01 1.06
CA PHE A 85 -4.69 4.56 2.07
C PHE A 85 -5.98 4.06 1.41
N LYS A 86 -6.39 2.83 1.74
CA LYS A 86 -7.59 2.20 1.18
C LYS A 86 -8.58 1.89 2.30
N VAL A 87 -9.84 2.26 2.08
CA VAL A 87 -10.96 2.00 2.99
C VAL A 87 -11.95 1.07 2.31
N TYR A 88 -12.35 0.00 2.99
CA TYR A 88 -13.32 -0.98 2.51
C TYR A 88 -14.53 -0.96 3.45
N HIS A 89 -15.67 -0.47 2.95
CA HIS A 89 -16.83 -0.19 3.80
C HIS A 89 -18.17 -0.49 3.10
N ASP A 90 -19.20 -0.67 3.92
CA ASP A 90 -20.58 -0.88 3.47
C ASP A 90 -21.52 0.25 3.94
N CYS A 91 -20.96 1.39 4.37
CA CYS A 91 -21.74 2.59 4.73
C CYS A 91 -22.65 3.00 3.57
N ASP A 92 -23.96 3.16 3.86
CA ASP A 92 -25.04 3.45 2.91
C ASP A 92 -25.08 2.54 1.66
N ASP A 93 -24.59 1.30 1.78
CA ASP A 93 -24.45 0.42 0.61
C ASP A 93 -25.58 -0.62 0.47
N GLY A 94 -26.39 -0.81 1.51
CA GLY A 94 -27.47 -1.80 1.54
C GLY A 94 -26.95 -3.24 1.49
N ILE A 95 -27.73 -4.15 0.90
CA ILE A 95 -27.34 -5.57 0.74
C ILE A 95 -26.77 -5.77 -0.66
N LYS A 96 -25.51 -5.39 -0.86
CA LYS A 96 -24.79 -5.62 -2.11
C LYS A 96 -23.56 -6.50 -1.86
N PRO A 97 -23.19 -7.40 -2.80
CA PRO A 97 -22.07 -8.31 -2.60
C PRO A 97 -20.73 -7.56 -2.60
N GLY A 98 -19.84 -7.89 -1.66
CA GLY A 98 -18.57 -7.18 -1.50
C GLY A 98 -18.72 -5.80 -0.87
N SER A 99 -17.65 -5.02 -0.83
CA SER A 99 -17.64 -3.71 -0.16
C SER A 99 -17.22 -2.58 -1.10
N ARG A 100 -17.72 -1.37 -0.83
CA ARG A 100 -17.21 -0.15 -1.47
C ARG A 100 -15.75 0.03 -1.08
N LYS A 101 -14.92 0.46 -2.03
CA LYS A 101 -13.48 0.62 -1.86
C LYS A 101 -13.06 2.00 -2.33
N VAL A 102 -12.59 2.81 -1.38
CA VAL A 102 -12.06 4.15 -1.65
C VAL A 102 -10.55 4.13 -1.51
N LYS A 103 -9.85 4.84 -2.41
CA LYS A 103 -8.39 5.00 -2.41
C LYS A 103 -8.02 6.46 -2.22
N PHE A 104 -7.05 6.71 -1.33
CA PHE A 104 -6.50 8.04 -1.09
C PHE A 104 -4.98 8.00 -1.28
N HIS A 105 -4.48 8.70 -2.30
CA HIS A 105 -3.04 8.93 -2.42
C HIS A 105 -2.59 9.88 -1.31
N LEU A 106 -1.63 9.44 -0.52
CA LEU A 106 -1.17 10.20 0.64
C LEU A 106 0.02 11.09 0.25
N PRO A 107 0.23 12.23 0.92
CA PRO A 107 1.32 13.13 0.57
C PRO A 107 2.70 12.48 0.77
N LYS A 108 3.53 12.46 -0.28
CA LYS A 108 4.92 11.98 -0.23
C LYS A 108 5.78 12.75 0.79
N SER A 109 5.40 13.98 1.11
CA SER A 109 6.08 14.79 2.13
C SER A 109 6.04 14.20 3.54
N TYR A 110 5.31 13.11 3.79
CA TYR A 110 5.30 12.37 5.07
C TYR A 110 6.13 11.08 5.06
N ILE A 111 6.75 10.71 3.93
CA ILE A 111 7.71 9.61 3.86
C ILE A 111 8.91 9.91 4.76
N THR A 112 9.43 8.89 5.44
CA THR A 112 10.65 8.98 6.24
C THR A 112 11.63 7.85 5.94
N SER A 113 12.92 8.14 6.05
CA SER A 113 13.97 7.13 5.94
C SER A 113 14.07 6.25 7.19
N GLY A 114 14.26 4.95 6.97
CA GLY A 114 14.35 3.92 7.98
C GLY A 114 13.05 3.16 8.19
N LYS A 115 13.10 2.08 8.99
CA LYS A 115 11.96 1.17 9.23
C LYS A 115 10.83 1.77 10.05
N VAL A 116 11.12 2.79 10.86
CA VAL A 116 10.14 3.38 11.78
C VAL A 116 9.77 4.77 11.31
N PRO A 117 8.47 5.03 11.04
CA PRO A 117 8.02 6.36 10.67
C PRO A 117 8.35 7.40 11.74
N LYS A 118 8.98 8.51 11.32
CA LYS A 118 9.31 9.63 12.23
C LYS A 118 8.22 10.69 12.32
N LYS A 119 7.24 10.63 11.41
CA LYS A 119 6.07 11.51 11.36
C LYS A 119 4.87 10.69 10.91
N THR A 120 3.69 11.12 11.34
CA THR A 120 2.42 10.48 11.01
C THR A 120 1.55 11.48 10.28
N PHE A 121 1.03 11.10 9.11
CA PHE A 121 0.04 11.88 8.40
C PHE A 121 -1.33 11.70 9.06
N ASP A 122 -1.96 12.79 9.48
CA ASP A 122 -3.32 12.77 10.00
C ASP A 122 -4.27 13.15 8.87
N ILE A 123 -5.03 12.19 8.35
CA ILE A 123 -6.00 12.42 7.27
C ILE A 123 -7.27 13.12 7.79
N GLY A 124 -7.39 13.29 9.11
CA GLY A 124 -8.53 13.92 9.76
C GLY A 124 -9.73 12.98 9.89
N VAL A 125 -10.92 13.56 9.76
CA VAL A 125 -12.21 12.87 9.89
C VAL A 125 -12.86 12.75 8.52
N LEU A 126 -13.14 11.53 8.08
CA LEU A 126 -13.79 11.25 6.79
C LEU A 126 -15.17 10.63 7.02
N ASN A 127 -16.21 11.21 6.42
CA ASN A 127 -17.54 10.61 6.41
C ASN A 127 -17.75 9.78 5.13
N LEU A 128 -17.98 8.47 5.31
CA LEU A 128 -18.09 7.46 4.26
C LEU A 128 -19.45 7.46 3.53
N GLU A 129 -20.40 8.29 3.93
CA GLU A 129 -21.59 8.60 3.11
C GLU A 129 -21.21 9.31 1.81
N THR A 130 -20.10 10.05 1.84
CA THR A 130 -19.58 10.76 0.66
C THR A 130 -19.30 9.76 -0.46
N ILE A 131 -19.76 10.08 -1.67
CA ILE A 131 -19.38 9.34 -2.88
C ILE A 131 -18.06 9.91 -3.37
N PHE A 132 -16.98 9.16 -3.20
CA PHE A 132 -15.66 9.57 -3.65
C PHE A 132 -15.49 9.32 -5.14
N HIS A 133 -14.76 10.20 -5.83
CA HIS A 133 -14.44 9.99 -7.24
C HIS A 133 -13.57 8.73 -7.39
N SER A 134 -13.83 7.93 -8.43
CA SER A 134 -13.14 6.66 -8.69
C SER A 134 -13.27 5.62 -7.56
N GLU A 135 -14.36 5.66 -6.80
CA GLU A 135 -14.70 4.62 -5.85
C GLU A 135 -14.95 3.28 -6.57
N GLU A 136 -14.28 2.23 -6.10
CA GLU A 136 -14.33 0.88 -6.64
C GLU A 136 -15.24 -0.02 -5.77
N ARG A 137 -15.41 -1.28 -6.19
CA ARG A 137 -16.04 -2.31 -5.37
C ARG A 137 -15.16 -3.55 -5.27
N GLU A 138 -14.80 -3.97 -4.06
CA GLU A 138 -14.07 -5.22 -3.82
C GLU A 138 -15.08 -6.36 -3.60
N LEU A 139 -15.21 -7.26 -4.58
CA LEU A 139 -16.02 -8.46 -4.45
C LEU A 139 -15.29 -9.52 -3.62
N ILE A 140 -16.00 -10.18 -2.70
CA ILE A 140 -15.51 -11.42 -2.07
C ILE A 140 -15.62 -12.52 -3.11
N VAL A 141 -14.58 -12.69 -3.93
CA VAL A 141 -14.47 -13.85 -4.82
C VAL A 141 -14.10 -15.04 -3.96
N SER A 142 -15.00 -16.03 -3.83
CA SER A 142 -14.66 -17.30 -3.18
C SER A 142 -13.43 -17.87 -3.87
N LYS A 143 -12.43 -18.25 -3.08
CA LYS A 143 -11.06 -18.58 -3.49
C LYS A 143 -11.00 -19.92 -4.26
N LYS A 144 -11.74 -20.06 -5.36
CA LYS A 144 -11.77 -21.29 -6.20
C LYS A 144 -11.11 -21.14 -7.58
N ARG A 145 -10.51 -20.00 -7.94
CA ARG A 145 -9.69 -19.90 -9.17
C ARG A 145 -8.56 -18.89 -9.02
N ARG A 146 -7.41 -19.33 -8.52
CA ARG A 146 -6.11 -18.66 -8.75
C ARG A 146 -4.95 -19.64 -9.03
N HIS A 147 -5.26 -20.89 -9.37
CA HIS A 147 -4.31 -21.86 -9.94
C HIS A 147 -4.54 -22.07 -11.45
N ILE A 148 -4.96 -21.04 -12.16
CA ILE A 148 -5.03 -21.04 -13.63
C ILE A 148 -4.28 -19.81 -14.13
N PHE A 149 -3.00 -19.69 -13.75
CA PHE A 149 -2.02 -18.88 -14.46
C PHE A 149 -0.59 -19.28 -14.05
N GLU A 150 -0.31 -20.58 -14.01
CA GLU A 150 1.06 -21.12 -13.99
C GLU A 150 1.06 -22.43 -14.77
N ASP A 151 0.81 -22.34 -16.08
CA ASP A 151 1.20 -23.41 -17.00
C ASP A 151 1.71 -22.82 -18.32
N TRP A 152 2.73 -21.97 -18.21
CA TRP A 152 3.56 -21.57 -19.35
C TRP A 152 4.61 -22.64 -19.71
N ALA A 153 4.62 -23.78 -19.01
CA ALA A 153 5.53 -24.89 -19.29
C ALA A 153 5.05 -25.81 -20.43
N LEU A 154 3.75 -25.82 -20.77
CA LEU A 154 3.21 -26.68 -21.83
C LEU A 154 3.10 -26.04 -23.22
N VAL A 155 3.23 -24.71 -23.35
CA VAL A 155 3.17 -24.02 -24.67
C VAL A 155 4.51 -24.09 -25.41
N ALA A 156 5.62 -24.29 -24.69
CA ALA A 156 6.96 -24.41 -25.28
C ALA A 156 7.25 -25.78 -25.94
N TYR A 157 6.31 -26.72 -25.92
CA TYR A 157 6.46 -28.04 -26.57
C TYR A 157 5.68 -28.18 -27.88
N TYR A 158 4.98 -27.13 -28.32
CA TYR A 158 4.21 -27.12 -29.57
C TYR A 158 4.54 -25.94 -30.50
N PHE A 159 5.68 -25.28 -30.30
CA PHE A 159 6.34 -24.42 -31.29
C PHE A 159 7.85 -24.64 -31.24
#